data_AF-A0A2S5KR97-F1
#
_entry.id   AF-A0A2S5KR97-F1
#
_cell.length_a   1.000
_cell.length_b   1.000
_cell.length_c   1.000
_cell.angle_alpha   90.00
_cell.angle_beta   90.00
_cell.angle_gamma   90.00
#
_symmetry.space_group_name_H-M   'P 1'
#
loop_
_entity.id
_entity.type
_entity.pdbx_description
1 polymer ?
#
loop_
_entity_poly.entity_id
_entity_poly.type
_entity_poly.pdbx_seq_one_letter_code
_entity_poly.pdbx_strand_id
1 'polypeptide(L)'
;MCCAGLGRVYFARLVAFTLIRLIIVTEIKVFDPTPLLELAEDTSNATMKAFVQGYLHDLPGKVEKLMQAVSAGDTAQTTLVAHDLKGSSAGIGAQQLAKMAMQMETSARSGQLMAVNVVMKRLPPVLELTTAAVSEWLAGV
;
A
#
# COMPACT_ATOMS: atom_id res chain seq x y z
N MET A 1 -57.78 18.47 8.42
CA MET A 1 -56.79 18.39 7.31
C MET A 1 -55.42 18.22 7.97
N CYS A 2 -55.01 16.98 8.23
CA CYS A 2 -53.92 16.26 7.51
C CYS A 2 -52.59 17.05 7.54
N CYS A 3 -51.48 16.58 8.13
CA CYS A 3 -50.95 15.22 8.21
C CYS A 3 -50.27 14.91 9.56
N ALA A 4 -50.40 13.66 9.98
CA ALA A 4 -49.64 13.00 11.03
C ALA A 4 -48.27 12.53 10.50
N GLY A 5 -47.29 12.46 11.39
CA GLY A 5 -45.96 11.88 11.15
C GLY A 5 -45.25 11.56 12.47
N LEU A 6 -45.75 10.52 13.15
CA LEU A 6 -45.03 9.70 14.15
C LEU A 6 -43.69 9.23 13.56
N GLY A 7 -42.60 8.94 14.26
CA GLY A 7 -42.33 8.67 15.67
C GLY A 7 -40.79 8.63 15.82
N ARG A 8 -40.25 9.13 16.92
CA ARG A 8 -39.84 8.31 18.07
C ARG A 8 -38.79 7.24 17.73
N VAL A 9 -37.58 7.53 18.24
CA VAL A 9 -36.58 6.59 18.78
C VAL A 9 -35.84 5.68 17.79
N TYR A 10 -34.68 6.13 17.29
CA TYR A 10 -33.46 5.31 17.20
C TYR A 10 -32.25 6.17 17.56
N PHE A 11 -32.21 6.54 18.84
CA PHE A 11 -30.95 6.66 19.57
C PHE A 11 -30.20 5.33 19.41
N ALA A 12 -28.86 5.36 19.28
CA ALA A 12 -27.96 4.20 19.27
C ALA A 12 -27.84 3.39 17.95
N ARG A 13 -27.08 3.93 17.00
CA ARG A 13 -25.97 3.17 16.36
C ARG A 13 -24.68 3.98 16.55
N LEU A 14 -24.21 4.03 17.79
CA LEU A 14 -22.95 3.39 18.21
C LEU A 14 -21.79 3.89 17.32
N VAL A 15 -21.10 4.97 17.68
CA VAL A 15 -19.92 4.93 18.59
C VAL A 15 -18.84 3.91 18.14
N ALA A 16 -18.80 3.53 16.86
CA ALA A 16 -17.70 2.78 16.26
C ALA A 16 -16.73 3.69 15.47
N PHE A 17 -17.05 4.97 15.33
CA PHE A 17 -16.24 5.96 14.60
C PHE A 17 -15.27 6.73 15.51
N THR A 18 -15.29 6.48 16.82
CA THR A 18 -14.75 7.41 17.83
C THR A 18 -13.36 7.03 18.37
N LEU A 19 -12.70 5.98 17.88
CA LEU A 19 -11.38 5.54 18.43
C LEU A 19 -10.27 5.23 17.41
N ILE A 20 -10.36 5.70 16.16
CA ILE A 20 -9.25 5.58 15.19
C ILE A 20 -8.81 6.98 14.67
N ARG A 21 -8.93 8.00 15.53
CA ARG A 21 -8.40 9.35 15.26
C ARG A 21 -7.12 9.68 16.02
N LEU A 22 -6.44 8.65 16.52
CA LEU A 22 -5.17 8.79 17.23
C LEU A 22 -4.06 7.98 16.55
N ILE A 23 -3.96 8.07 15.22
CA ILE A 23 -2.77 7.63 14.50
C ILE A 23 -2.25 8.87 13.79
N ILE A 24 -1.20 9.44 14.37
CA ILE A 24 -0.29 10.36 13.70
C ILE A 24 0.06 9.75 12.33
N VAL A 25 0.28 10.58 11.29
CA VAL A 25 1.24 10.37 10.19
C VAL A 25 0.62 10.38 8.77
N THR A 26 0.86 11.50 8.08
CA THR A 26 0.97 11.75 6.62
C THR A 26 -0.16 11.32 5.69
N GLU A 27 -0.80 12.33 5.07
CA GLU A 27 -1.71 12.33 3.91
C GLU A 27 -1.07 11.74 2.62
N ILE A 28 -0.48 10.55 2.68
CA ILE A 28 0.02 9.89 1.48
C ILE A 28 -1.06 8.97 0.98
N LYS A 29 -1.46 9.16 -0.28
CA LYS A 29 -2.47 8.30 -0.92
C LYS A 29 -1.93 6.88 -1.00
N VAL A 30 -2.81 5.89 -0.86
CA VAL A 30 -2.41 4.48 -1.04
C VAL A 30 -1.93 4.24 -2.47
N PHE A 31 -2.68 4.79 -3.44
CA PHE A 31 -2.49 4.58 -4.86
C PHE A 31 -2.78 5.88 -5.63
N ASP A 32 -1.97 6.15 -6.65
CA ASP A 32 -2.12 7.25 -7.60
C ASP A 32 -1.71 6.76 -9.00
N PRO A 33 -2.64 6.60 -9.94
CA PRO A 33 -2.35 5.98 -11.23
C PRO A 33 -1.60 6.91 -12.20
N THR A 34 -1.26 8.14 -11.82
CA THR A 34 -0.59 9.11 -12.71
C THR A 34 0.62 8.51 -13.46
N PRO A 35 1.57 7.79 -12.82
CA PRO A 35 2.70 7.19 -13.52
C PRO A 35 2.29 6.16 -14.58
N LEU A 36 1.17 5.46 -14.36
CA LEU A 36 0.64 4.47 -15.30
C LEU A 36 -0.05 5.14 -16.50
N LEU A 37 -0.69 6.30 -16.28
CA LEU A 37 -1.28 7.09 -17.35
C LEU A 37 -0.19 7.68 -18.26
N GLU A 38 0.87 8.25 -17.67
CA GLU A 38 2.06 8.70 -18.40
C GLU A 38 2.68 7.56 -19.22
N LEU A 39 2.84 6.37 -18.61
CA LEU A 39 3.33 5.18 -19.31
C LEU A 39 2.43 4.78 -20.49
N ALA A 40 1.10 4.85 -20.33
CA ALA A 40 0.15 4.49 -21.37
C ALA A 40 0.17 5.48 -22.55
N GLU A 41 0.40 6.78 -22.28
CA GLU A 41 0.59 7.82 -23.29
C GLU A 41 1.86 7.57 -24.13
N ASP A 42 2.97 7.21 -23.48
CA ASP A 42 4.25 6.95 -24.15
C ASP A 42 4.31 5.59 -24.87
N THR A 43 3.43 4.64 -24.50
CA THR A 43 3.45 3.27 -25.02
C THR A 43 2.09 2.82 -25.54
N SER A 44 1.30 2.13 -24.71
CA SER A 44 -0.08 1.73 -25.00
C SER A 44 -0.79 1.30 -23.73
N ASN A 45 -2.12 1.32 -23.75
CA ASN A 45 -2.94 0.75 -22.68
C ASN A 45 -2.66 -0.74 -22.42
N ALA A 46 -2.32 -1.51 -23.46
CA ALA A 46 -2.01 -2.94 -23.31
C ALA A 46 -0.70 -3.15 -22.53
N THR A 47 0.34 -2.36 -22.84
CA THR A 47 1.62 -2.39 -22.13
C THR A 47 1.46 -2.00 -20.67
N MET A 48 0.71 -0.93 -20.39
CA MET A 48 0.42 -0.49 -19.03
C MET A 48 -0.33 -1.57 -18.23
N LYS A 49 -1.36 -2.21 -18.80
CA LYS A 49 -2.09 -3.31 -18.15
C LYS A 49 -1.17 -4.49 -17.82
N ALA A 50 -0.34 -4.90 -18.78
CA ALA A 50 0.63 -5.98 -18.57
C ALA A 50 1.63 -5.65 -17.47
N PHE A 51 2.08 -4.40 -17.39
CA PHE A 51 2.99 -3.94 -16.34
C PHE A 51 2.35 -4.03 -14.94
N VAL A 52 1.09 -3.58 -14.80
CA VAL A 52 0.35 -3.69 -13.53
C VAL A 52 0.07 -5.14 -13.15
N GLN A 53 -0.28 -5.99 -14.11
CA GLN A 53 -0.48 -7.42 -13.89
C GLN A 53 0.80 -8.11 -13.40
N GLY A 54 1.93 -7.81 -14.03
CA GLY A 54 3.25 -8.31 -13.59
C GLY A 54 3.59 -7.86 -12.17
N TYR A 55 3.33 -6.59 -11.84
CA TYR A 55 3.50 -6.08 -10.49
C TYR A 55 2.66 -6.86 -9.46
N LEU A 56 1.35 -7.03 -9.71
CA LEU A 56 0.45 -7.75 -8.80
C LEU A 56 0.85 -9.23 -8.64
N HIS A 57 1.33 -9.86 -9.71
CA HIS A 57 1.82 -11.24 -9.70
C HIS A 57 3.08 -11.40 -8.86
N ASP A 58 4.05 -10.48 -8.98
CA ASP A 58 5.36 -10.60 -8.33
C ASP A 58 5.35 -10.13 -6.88
N LEU A 59 4.43 -9.24 -6.52
CA LEU A 59 4.38 -8.57 -5.22
C LEU A 59 4.39 -9.54 -4.02
N PRO A 60 3.58 -10.62 -3.96
CA PRO A 60 3.61 -11.56 -2.83
C PRO A 60 5.00 -12.18 -2.62
N GLY A 61 5.67 -12.58 -3.70
CA GLY A 61 7.01 -13.17 -3.63
C GLY A 61 8.08 -12.17 -3.18
N LYS A 62 7.96 -10.89 -3.55
CA LYS A 62 8.85 -9.83 -3.04
C LYS A 62 8.66 -9.61 -1.54
N VAL A 63 7.40 -9.58 -1.08
CA VAL A 63 7.08 -9.42 0.36
C VAL A 63 7.60 -10.61 1.17
N GLU A 64 7.43 -11.83 0.68
CA GLU A 64 7.96 -13.02 1.33
C GLU A 64 9.48 -12.99 1.44
N LYS A 65 10.20 -12.69 0.34
CA LYS A 65 11.66 -12.54 0.34
C LYS A 65 12.12 -11.47 1.35
N LEU A 66 11.39 -10.36 1.45
CA LEU A 66 11.69 -9.31 2.41
C LEU A 66 11.52 -9.81 3.86
N MET A 67 10.43 -10.53 4.15
CA MET A 67 10.19 -11.14 5.47
C MET A 67 11.30 -12.13 5.85
N GLN A 68 11.72 -12.96 4.90
CA GLN A 68 12.80 -13.94 5.11
C GLN A 68 14.13 -13.24 5.40
N ALA A 69 14.51 -12.23 4.61
CA ALA A 69 15.74 -11.46 4.81
C ALA A 69 15.78 -10.76 6.18
N VAL A 70 14.66 -10.15 6.58
CA VAL A 70 14.53 -9.50 7.90
C VAL A 70 14.64 -10.51 9.04
N SER A 71 14.01 -11.68 8.90
CA SER A 71 14.04 -12.75 9.91
C SER A 71 15.43 -13.38 10.04
N ALA A 72 16.18 -13.46 8.95
CA ALA A 72 17.54 -13.99 8.91
C ALA A 72 18.60 -13.00 9.43
N GLY A 73 18.23 -11.74 9.71
CA GLY A 73 19.19 -10.72 10.09
C GLY A 73 20.02 -10.17 8.93
N ASP A 74 19.63 -10.45 7.68
CA ASP A 74 20.39 -10.11 6.48
C ASP A 74 20.07 -8.67 6.02
N THR A 75 20.87 -7.72 6.48
CA THR A 75 20.72 -6.30 6.12
C THR A 75 20.97 -6.02 4.64
N ALA A 76 21.84 -6.79 3.99
CA ALA A 76 22.18 -6.62 2.58
C ALA A 76 21.00 -7.06 1.69
N GLN A 77 20.46 -8.24 1.94
CA GLN A 77 19.27 -8.71 1.23
C GLN A 77 18.03 -7.88 1.56
N THR A 78 17.85 -7.48 2.82
CA THR A 78 16.75 -6.58 3.21
C THR A 78 16.82 -5.28 2.41
N THR A 79 18.02 -4.68 2.28
CA THR A 79 18.23 -3.47 1.49
C THR A 79 17.88 -3.68 0.02
N LEU A 80 18.34 -4.78 -0.57
CA LEU A 80 18.14 -5.09 -1.99
C LEU A 80 16.67 -5.33 -2.32
N VAL A 81 15.97 -6.14 -1.53
CA VAL A 81 14.55 -6.42 -1.75
C VAL A 81 13.69 -5.19 -1.48
N ALA A 82 14.00 -4.41 -0.44
CA ALA A 82 13.30 -3.15 -0.17
C ALA A 82 13.51 -2.12 -1.31
N HIS A 83 14.70 -2.06 -1.90
CA HIS A 83 14.98 -1.20 -3.05
C HIS A 83 14.13 -1.58 -4.27
N ASP A 84 14.07 -2.86 -4.63
CA ASP A 84 13.25 -3.36 -5.74
C ASP A 84 11.75 -3.12 -5.49
N LEU A 85 11.27 -3.42 -4.27
CA LEU A 85 9.88 -3.17 -3.89
C LEU A 85 9.52 -1.67 -3.97
N LYS A 86 10.44 -0.79 -3.58
CA LYS A 86 10.28 0.66 -3.70
C LYS A 86 10.11 1.08 -5.15
N GLY A 87 11.05 0.67 -6.02
CA GLY A 87 11.04 1.06 -7.44
C GLY A 87 9.79 0.58 -8.16
N SER A 88 9.47 -0.71 -8.00
CA SER A 88 8.28 -1.31 -8.62
C SER A 88 6.97 -0.71 -8.10
N SER A 89 6.87 -0.43 -6.79
CA SER A 89 5.68 0.23 -6.22
C SER A 89 5.55 1.70 -6.64
N ALA A 90 6.67 2.42 -6.77
CA ALA A 90 6.64 3.80 -7.26
C ALA A 90 6.22 3.85 -8.74
N GLY A 91 6.72 2.93 -9.57
CA GLY A 91 6.41 2.88 -11.00
C GLY A 91 4.94 2.59 -11.31
N ILE A 92 4.23 1.86 -10.45
CA ILE A 92 2.78 1.66 -10.58
C ILE A 92 1.95 2.65 -9.79
N GLY A 93 2.57 3.57 -9.03
CA GLY A 93 1.86 4.57 -8.25
C GLY A 93 1.34 4.11 -6.88
N ALA A 94 1.80 2.97 -6.35
CA ALA A 94 1.54 2.53 -4.98
C ALA A 94 2.35 3.33 -3.94
N GLN A 95 1.98 4.59 -3.74
CA GLN A 95 2.77 5.59 -3.02
C GLN A 95 3.06 5.22 -1.55
N GLN A 96 2.07 4.72 -0.80
CA GLN A 96 2.31 4.31 0.59
C GLN A 96 3.28 3.12 0.69
N LEU A 97 3.11 2.12 -0.16
CA LEU A 97 3.97 0.94 -0.18
C LEU A 97 5.40 1.30 -0.62
N ALA A 98 5.54 2.17 -1.62
CA ALA A 98 6.83 2.70 -2.04
C ALA A 98 7.54 3.45 -0.90
N LYS A 99 6.80 4.26 -0.12
CA LYS A 99 7.37 4.96 1.06
C LYS A 99 7.79 3.99 2.16
N MET A 100 6.98 2.99 2.49
CA MET A 100 7.35 1.97 3.47
C MET A 100 8.60 1.22 3.04
N ALA A 101 8.69 0.82 1.76
CA ALA A 101 9.86 0.18 1.19
C ALA A 101 11.11 1.07 1.27
N MET A 102 10.98 2.37 0.97
CA MET A 102 12.06 3.34 1.14
C MET A 102 12.52 3.44 2.61
N GLN A 103 11.59 3.49 3.57
CA GLN A 103 11.93 3.52 4.99
C GLN A 103 12.72 2.27 5.41
N MET A 104 12.29 1.09 4.96
CA MET A 104 12.99 -0.17 5.22
C MET A 104 14.37 -0.22 4.56
N GLU A 105 14.49 0.23 3.31
CA GLU A 105 15.78 0.33 2.60
C GLU A 105 16.75 1.24 3.37
N THR A 106 16.32 2.42 3.78
CA THR A 106 17.15 3.36 4.55
C THR A 106 17.58 2.75 5.89
N SER A 107 16.65 2.18 6.66
CA SER A 107 16.97 1.56 7.95
C SER A 107 17.89 0.35 7.81
N ALA A 108 17.69 -0.50 6.81
CA ALA A 108 18.52 -1.66 6.56
C ALA A 108 19.95 -1.27 6.16
N ARG A 109 20.13 -0.24 5.31
CA ARG A 109 21.45 0.32 4.97
C ARG A 109 22.21 0.84 6.19
N SER A 110 21.50 1.37 7.18
CA SER A 110 22.08 1.81 8.44
C SER A 110 22.24 0.69 9.48
N GLY A 111 21.98 -0.57 9.13
CA GLY A 111 22.07 -1.72 10.03
C GLY A 111 20.96 -1.80 11.09
N GLN A 112 19.88 -1.01 10.95
CA GLN A 112 18.83 -0.86 11.95
C GLN A 112 17.65 -1.81 11.69
N LEU A 113 17.87 -3.13 11.79
CA LEU A 113 16.81 -4.13 11.54
C LEU A 113 15.64 -4.06 12.52
N MET A 114 15.84 -3.52 13.73
CA MET A 114 14.74 -3.24 14.65
C MET A 114 13.77 -2.19 14.07
N ALA A 115 14.29 -1.15 13.41
CA ALA A 115 13.47 -0.15 12.73
C ALA A 115 12.74 -0.74 11.52
N VAL A 116 13.41 -1.61 10.75
CA VAL A 116 12.76 -2.35 9.65
C VAL A 116 11.60 -3.19 10.17
N ASN A 117 11.78 -3.92 11.28
CA ASN A 117 10.73 -4.73 11.88
C ASN A 117 9.50 -3.92 12.32
N VAL A 118 9.69 -2.67 12.77
CA VAL A 118 8.57 -1.77 13.10
C VAL A 118 7.74 -1.42 11.86
N VAL A 119 8.40 -1.18 10.72
CA VAL A 119 7.71 -0.92 9.44
C VAL A 119 7.04 -2.20 8.94
N MET A 120 7.72 -3.34 8.98
CA MET A 120 7.18 -4.64 8.57
C MET A 120 5.88 -5.02 9.29
N LYS A 121 5.74 -4.71 10.59
CA LYS A 121 4.50 -4.94 11.34
C LYS A 121 3.30 -4.14 10.82
N ARG A 122 3.54 -3.04 10.11
CA ARG A 122 2.50 -2.18 9.51
C ARG A 122 2.28 -2.48 8.03
N LEU A 123 3.11 -3.32 7.42
CA LEU A 123 3.05 -3.65 6.00
C LEU A 123 1.75 -4.37 5.58
N PRO A 124 1.22 -5.37 6.33
CA PRO A 124 0.05 -6.14 5.87
C PRO A 124 -1.19 -5.31 5.51
N PRO A 125 -1.70 -4.39 6.35
CA PRO A 125 -2.87 -3.61 5.99
C PRO A 125 -2.62 -2.68 4.79
N VAL A 126 -1.40 -2.15 4.63
CA VAL A 126 -1.05 -1.32 3.47
C VAL A 126 -0.96 -2.17 2.20
N LEU A 127 -0.45 -3.39 2.31
CA LEU A 127 -0.40 -4.34 1.20
C LEU A 127 -1.81 -4.68 0.71
N GLU A 128 -2.72 -5.00 1.61
CA GLU A 128 -4.13 -5.30 1.28
C GLU A 128 -4.84 -4.12 0.63
N LEU A 129 -4.69 -2.91 1.19
CA LEU A 129 -5.27 -1.70 0.60
C LEU A 129 -4.68 -1.39 -0.79
N THR A 130 -3.39 -1.62 -0.97
CA THR A 130 -2.70 -1.39 -2.24
C THR A 130 -3.17 -2.37 -3.31
N THR A 131 -3.22 -3.67 -3.00
CA THR A 131 -3.65 -4.69 -3.97
C THR A 131 -5.10 -4.51 -4.36
N ALA A 132 -5.98 -4.16 -3.41
CA ALA A 132 -7.37 -3.85 -3.69
C ALA A 132 -7.51 -2.63 -4.62
N ALA A 133 -6.88 -1.51 -4.29
CA ALA A 133 -6.97 -0.28 -5.08
C ALA A 133 -6.42 -0.45 -6.51
N VAL A 134 -5.27 -1.13 -6.65
CA VAL A 134 -4.65 -1.39 -7.95
C VAL A 134 -5.51 -2.34 -8.80
N SER A 135 -6.08 -3.38 -8.20
CA SER A 135 -6.91 -4.36 -8.92
C SER A 135 -8.24 -3.76 -9.36
N GLU A 136 -8.87 -2.94 -8.51
CA GLU A 136 -10.09 -2.21 -8.85
C GLU A 136 -9.85 -1.22 -10.00
N TRP A 137 -8.74 -0.46 -9.93
CA TRP A 137 -8.35 0.43 -11.01
C TRP A 137 -8.10 -0.32 -12.33
N LEU A 138 -7.35 -1.43 -12.28
CA LEU A 138 -7.03 -2.25 -13.45
C LEU A 138 -8.29 -2.82 -14.12
N ALA A 139 -9.33 -3.14 -13.35
CA ALA A 139 -10.61 -3.62 -13.89
C ALA A 139 -11.45 -2.52 -14.56
N GLY A 140 -11.20 -1.25 -14.21
CA GLY A 140 -11.93 -0.09 -14.73
C GLY A 140 -11.31 0.57 -15.98
N VAL A 141 -10.08 0.20 -16.33
CA VAL A 141 -9.36 0.68 -17.53
C VAL A 141 -9.33 -0.37 -18.62
#